data_AF-F9XHY9-F1
#
_entry.id   AF-F9XHY9-F1
#
_cell.length_a   1.000
_cell.length_b   1.000
_cell.length_c   1.000
_cell.angle_alpha   90.00
_cell.angle_beta   90.00
_cell.angle_gamma   90.00
#
_symmetry.space_group_name_H-M   'P 1'
#
loop_
_entity.id
_entity.type
_entity.pdbx_description
1 polymer ?
#
loop_
_entity_poly.entity_id
_entity_poly.type
_entity_poly.pdbx_seq_one_letter_code
_entity_poly.pdbx_strand_id
1 'polypeptide(L)'
;MSLYSFYIFDRHTECIYSKRWTSPPTTTPIPTEPNKPSSQGLPPSAAATAKLASKNQDVQKLIFGTIFSLRRMARQLGGPSDQFLSYRTGEYKLHYFETPTQLKLVLLTDTRVGNMRTVLHQIWATLYVEYVVKSPLAPVEHKGGVGVGNELFEGGLESFMVSLSCELLWFGESC
;
A
#
# COMPACT_ATOMS: atom_id res chain seq x y z
N MET A 1 9.24 -1.26 -15.95
CA MET A 1 8.16 -1.70 -15.04
C MET A 1 8.44 -1.10 -13.68
N SER A 2 7.44 -0.48 -13.05
CA SER A 2 7.65 0.26 -11.80
C SER A 2 6.72 -0.22 -10.70
N LEU A 3 7.23 -0.18 -9.47
CA LEU A 3 6.46 -0.34 -8.23
C LEU A 3 6.08 1.06 -7.75
N TYR A 4 4.79 1.30 -7.51
CA TYR A 4 4.30 2.62 -7.12
C TYR A 4 4.29 2.78 -5.60
N SER A 5 3.51 1.94 -4.94
CA SER A 5 3.33 1.99 -3.49
C SER A 5 2.90 0.65 -2.91
N PHE A 6 3.14 0.48 -1.62
CA PHE A 6 2.84 -0.70 -0.85
C PHE A 6 2.22 -0.31 0.48
N TYR A 7 1.18 -1.04 0.87
CA TYR A 7 0.43 -0.80 2.10
C TYR A 7 0.20 -2.10 2.85
N ILE A 8 0.21 -2.00 4.18
CA ILE A 8 -0.22 -3.07 5.06
C ILE A 8 -1.36 -2.52 5.92
N PHE A 9 -2.49 -3.21 5.91
CA PHE A 9 -3.63 -2.92 6.77
C PHE A 9 -3.86 -4.04 7.77
N ASP A 10 -4.19 -3.67 9.00
CA ASP A 10 -4.51 -4.59 10.08
C ASP A 10 -5.97 -5.11 9.99
N ARG A 11 -6.34 -6.01 10.91
CA ARG A 11 -7.71 -6.49 11.14
C ARG A 11 -8.67 -5.34 11.45
N HIS A 12 -8.21 -4.32 12.16
CA HIS A 12 -8.99 -3.15 12.57
C HIS A 12 -9.15 -2.08 11.50
N THR A 13 -8.72 -2.36 10.26
CA THR A 13 -8.81 -1.44 9.11
C THR A 13 -7.89 -0.22 9.20
N GLU A 14 -6.94 -0.23 10.15
CA GLU A 14 -5.89 0.78 10.26
C GLU A 14 -4.72 0.45 9.32
N CYS A 15 -4.18 1.48 8.67
CA CYS A 15 -2.95 1.34 7.90
C CYS A 15 -1.76 1.34 8.87
N ILE A 16 -1.07 0.20 8.96
CA ILE A 16 0.09 0.01 9.84
C ILE A 16 1.41 0.14 9.10
N TYR A 17 1.40 0.26 7.77
CA TYR A 17 2.60 0.52 7.01
C TYR A 17 2.21 1.08 5.64
N SER A 18 2.92 2.13 5.21
CA SER A 18 2.79 2.65 3.86
C SER A 18 4.15 3.10 3.34
N LYS A 19 4.56 2.55 2.20
CA LYS A 19 5.77 2.96 1.48
C LYS A 19 5.40 3.35 0.06
N ARG A 20 6.00 4.42 -0.43
CA ARG A 20 5.81 4.93 -1.79
C ARG A 20 7.18 5.12 -2.42
N TRP A 21 7.42 4.45 -3.55
CA TRP A 21 8.68 4.55 -4.29
C TRP A 21 8.57 5.59 -5.38
N THR A 22 7.46 5.58 -6.10
CA THR A 22 7.19 6.52 -7.19
C THR A 22 5.84 7.16 -6.98
N SER A 23 5.74 8.45 -7.31
CA SER A 23 4.44 9.08 -7.36
C SER A 23 3.68 8.57 -8.59
N PRO A 24 2.46 8.00 -8.47
CA PRO A 24 1.54 7.93 -9.58
C PRO A 24 1.51 9.26 -10.35
N PRO A 25 1.35 9.22 -11.68
CA PRO A 25 1.14 10.42 -12.46
C PRO A 25 -0.04 11.17 -11.85
N THR A 26 0.24 12.42 -11.49
CA THR A 26 -0.65 13.35 -10.79
C THR A 26 -2.09 13.22 -11.28
N THR A 27 -2.99 12.76 -10.42
CA THR A 27 -4.42 13.00 -10.61
C THR A 27 -4.60 14.51 -10.57
N THR A 28 -4.85 15.12 -11.72
CA THR A 28 -5.39 16.47 -11.82
C THR A 28 -6.66 16.52 -10.96
N PRO A 29 -6.72 17.35 -9.92
CA PRO A 29 -7.97 17.57 -9.22
C PRO A 29 -8.96 18.16 -10.23
N ILE A 30 -10.15 17.55 -10.32
CA ILE A 30 -11.30 18.16 -10.98
C ILE A 30 -11.51 19.52 -10.30
N PRO A 31 -11.44 20.64 -11.01
CA PRO A 31 -11.55 21.96 -10.40
C PRO A 31 -13.02 22.21 -10.04
N THR A 32 -13.33 22.21 -8.74
CA THR A 32 -14.54 22.82 -8.21
C THR A 32 -14.11 23.98 -7.32
N GLU A 33 -13.98 25.16 -7.90
CA GLU A 33 -13.98 26.45 -7.21
C GLU A 33 -15.38 27.10 -7.35
N PRO A 34 -15.82 28.05 -6.47
CA PRO A 34 -14.95 28.99 -5.76
C PRO A 34 -15.31 29.33 -4.28
N ASN A 35 -14.30 29.93 -3.63
CA ASN A 35 -14.38 31.08 -2.69
C ASN A 35 -14.47 30.85 -1.16
N LYS A 36 -13.37 31.18 -0.42
CA LYS A 36 -13.41 32.07 0.77
C LYS A 36 -11.99 32.57 1.17
N PRO A 37 -11.81 33.82 1.69
CA PRO A 37 -10.52 34.49 1.80
C PRO A 37 -9.68 34.14 3.04
N SER A 38 -8.39 34.46 2.87
CA SER A 38 -7.24 34.47 3.77
C SER A 38 -7.45 35.01 5.20
N SER A 39 -6.83 34.35 6.19
CA SER A 39 -6.07 35.04 7.23
C SER A 39 -5.00 34.15 7.93
N GLN A 40 -3.77 34.67 7.90
CA GLN A 40 -2.77 34.69 8.98
C GLN A 40 -2.06 33.41 9.43
N GLY A 41 -0.81 33.27 8.94
CA GLY A 41 0.39 33.25 9.79
C GLY A 41 0.72 31.98 10.59
N LEU A 42 1.28 30.96 9.92
CA LEU A 42 2.10 29.91 10.55
C LEU A 42 3.30 29.55 9.67
N PRO A 43 4.44 29.11 10.24
CA PRO A 43 5.66 28.84 9.48
C PRO A 43 5.44 27.80 8.37
N PRO A 44 5.96 28.02 7.14
CA PRO A 44 5.60 27.25 5.95
C PRO A 44 6.05 25.77 5.96
N SER A 45 6.88 25.36 6.92
CA SER A 45 7.44 24.01 7.03
C SER A 45 6.51 23.00 7.72
N ALA A 46 5.88 23.39 8.85
CA ALA A 46 5.01 22.49 9.62
C ALA A 46 3.65 22.26 8.94
N ALA A 47 3.10 23.31 8.32
CA ALA A 47 1.81 23.24 7.63
C ALA A 47 1.87 22.39 6.34
N ALA A 48 3.00 22.39 5.63
CA ALA A 48 3.20 21.56 4.45
C ALA A 48 3.32 20.07 4.81
N THR A 49 4.07 19.76 5.88
CA THR A 49 4.25 18.40 6.40
C THR A 49 2.93 17.82 6.94
N ALA A 50 2.15 18.63 7.67
CA ALA A 50 0.83 18.23 8.15
C ALA A 50 -0.15 17.97 6.98
N LYS A 51 -0.19 18.84 5.96
CA LYS A 51 -1.05 18.64 4.78
C LYS A 51 -0.69 17.38 3.99
N LEU A 52 0.60 17.06 3.85
CA LEU A 52 1.05 15.84 3.16
C LEU A 52 0.70 14.57 3.94
N ALA A 53 0.86 14.60 5.27
CA ALA A 53 0.47 13.49 6.15
C ALA A 53 -1.05 13.23 6.08
N SER A 54 -1.87 14.28 6.12
CA SER A 54 -3.32 14.16 5.93
C SER A 54 -3.68 13.55 4.57
N LYS A 55 -3.03 14.01 3.49
CA LYS A 55 -3.27 13.49 2.14
C LYS A 55 -2.93 11.99 2.02
N ASN A 56 -1.87 11.53 2.69
CA ASN A 56 -1.52 10.11 2.73
C ASN A 56 -2.58 9.28 3.47
N GLN A 57 -3.10 9.78 4.59
CA GLN A 57 -4.19 9.12 5.33
C GLN A 57 -5.48 9.03 4.49
N ASP A 58 -5.80 10.08 3.72
CA ASP A 58 -6.97 10.08 2.85
C ASP A 58 -6.84 9.04 1.74
N VAL A 59 -5.67 8.92 1.11
CA VAL A 59 -5.39 7.89 0.09
C VAL A 59 -5.46 6.48 0.69
N GLN A 60 -4.94 6.27 1.90
CA GLN A 60 -5.01 4.98 2.59
C GLN A 60 -6.47 4.55 2.83
N LYS A 61 -7.31 5.46 3.34
CA LYS A 61 -8.74 5.21 3.56
C LYS A 61 -9.47 4.92 2.25
N LEU A 62 -9.13 5.64 1.18
CA LEU A 62 -9.69 5.42 -0.14
C LEU A 62 -9.36 4.01 -0.66
N ILE A 63 -8.07 3.62 -0.65
CA ILE A 63 -7.61 2.30 -1.08
C ILE A 63 -8.32 1.20 -0.26
N PHE A 64 -8.40 1.38 1.06
CA PHE A 64 -9.09 0.46 1.92
C PHE A 64 -10.57 0.32 1.56
N GLY A 65 -11.28 1.44 1.35
CA GLY A 65 -12.69 1.45 0.94
C GLY A 65 -12.93 0.76 -0.40
N THR A 66 -12.03 0.95 -1.36
CA THR A 66 -12.08 0.26 -2.66
C THR A 66 -11.93 -1.25 -2.49
N ILE A 67 -10.93 -1.71 -1.73
CA ILE A 67 -10.71 -3.14 -1.47
C ILE A 67 -11.90 -3.74 -0.72
N PHE A 68 -12.42 -3.05 0.29
CA PHE A 68 -13.56 -3.52 1.07
C PHE A 68 -14.79 -3.74 0.18
N SER A 69 -15.06 -2.79 -0.71
CA SER A 69 -16.17 -2.84 -1.67
C SER A 69 -15.97 -3.96 -2.70
N LEU A 70 -14.78 -4.06 -3.30
CA LEU A 70 -14.45 -5.09 -4.29
C LEU A 70 -14.46 -6.49 -3.70
N ARG A 71 -13.97 -6.68 -2.48
CA ARG A 71 -14.02 -7.96 -1.79
C ARG A 71 -15.46 -8.40 -1.53
N ARG A 72 -16.33 -7.47 -1.13
CA ARG A 72 -17.75 -7.75 -0.95
C ARG A 72 -18.41 -8.13 -2.27
N MET A 73 -18.12 -7.40 -3.34
CA MET A 73 -18.65 -7.72 -4.68
C MET A 73 -18.17 -9.08 -5.17
N ALA A 74 -16.88 -9.40 -5.06
CA ALA A 74 -16.33 -10.71 -5.45
C ALA A 74 -17.04 -11.85 -4.72
N ARG A 75 -17.25 -11.73 -3.40
CA ARG A 75 -17.97 -12.75 -2.63
C ARG A 75 -19.46 -12.84 -2.97
N GLN A 76 -20.09 -11.73 -3.31
CA GLN A 76 -21.50 -11.71 -3.71
C GLN A 76 -21.73 -12.32 -5.09
N LEU A 77 -20.78 -12.14 -6.02
CA LEU A 77 -20.90 -12.63 -7.40
C LEU A 77 -20.32 -14.03 -7.59
N GLY A 78 -19.15 -14.31 -7.01
CA GLY A 78 -18.41 -15.58 -7.14
C GLY A 78 -18.70 -16.60 -6.02
N GLY A 79 -19.50 -16.23 -5.03
CA GLY A 79 -19.85 -17.10 -3.90
C GLY A 79 -18.82 -17.08 -2.76
N PRO A 80 -19.04 -17.92 -1.72
CA PRO A 80 -18.29 -17.83 -0.45
C PRO A 80 -16.82 -18.24 -0.54
N SER A 81 -16.45 -19.02 -1.55
CA SER A 81 -15.08 -19.49 -1.80
C SER A 81 -14.26 -18.51 -2.66
N ASP A 82 -14.89 -17.57 -3.34
CA ASP A 82 -14.19 -16.61 -4.19
C ASP A 82 -13.55 -15.51 -3.33
N GLN A 83 -12.31 -15.17 -3.67
CA GLN A 83 -11.51 -14.20 -2.95
C GLN A 83 -10.98 -13.17 -3.94
N PHE A 84 -11.12 -11.89 -3.58
CA PHE A 84 -10.56 -10.80 -4.37
C PHE A 84 -9.03 -10.93 -4.47
N LEU A 85 -8.48 -10.90 -5.69
CA LEU A 85 -7.04 -11.10 -5.95
C LEU A 85 -6.35 -9.82 -6.41
N SER A 86 -6.91 -9.15 -7.40
CA SER A 86 -6.35 -7.94 -7.99
C SER A 86 -7.38 -7.23 -8.85
N TYR A 87 -7.22 -5.92 -9.03
CA TYR A 87 -7.88 -5.18 -10.10
C TYR A 87 -6.83 -4.46 -10.95
N ARG A 88 -7.14 -4.25 -12.23
CA ARG A 88 -6.29 -3.53 -13.18
C ARG A 88 -7.06 -2.34 -13.73
N THR A 89 -6.37 -1.22 -13.83
CA THR A 89 -6.83 0.00 -14.54
C THR A 89 -5.96 0.22 -15.78
N GLY A 90 -6.19 1.31 -16.51
CA GLY A 90 -5.31 1.71 -17.62
C GLY A 90 -3.89 2.10 -17.18
N GLU A 91 -3.74 2.58 -15.94
CA GLU A 91 -2.49 3.18 -15.45
C GLU A 91 -1.73 2.29 -14.46
N TYR A 92 -2.45 1.54 -13.63
CA TYR A 92 -1.85 0.70 -12.59
C TYR A 92 -2.66 -0.56 -12.33
N LYS A 93 -2.00 -1.52 -11.69
CA LYS A 93 -2.59 -2.75 -11.18
C LYS A 93 -2.41 -2.81 -9.67
N LEU A 94 -3.48 -3.15 -8.96
CA LEU A 94 -3.45 -3.36 -7.52
C LEU A 94 -3.48 -4.86 -7.25
N HIS A 95 -2.48 -5.34 -6.53
CA HIS A 95 -2.39 -6.71 -6.03
C HIS A 95 -2.80 -6.76 -4.57
N TYR A 96 -3.62 -7.74 -4.22
CA TYR A 96 -4.13 -7.93 -2.88
C TYR A 96 -3.78 -9.32 -2.36
N PHE A 97 -3.31 -9.38 -1.12
CA PHE A 97 -3.09 -10.63 -0.40
C PHE A 97 -3.58 -10.48 1.04
N GLU A 98 -4.46 -11.39 1.46
CA GLU A 98 -5.00 -11.45 2.82
C GLU A 98 -4.46 -12.70 3.52
N THR A 99 -3.90 -12.52 4.70
CA THR A 99 -3.45 -13.62 5.55
C THR A 99 -4.61 -14.19 6.37
N PRO A 100 -4.49 -15.41 6.91
CA PRO A 100 -5.47 -15.96 7.85
C PRO A 100 -5.66 -15.09 9.10
N THR A 101 -4.63 -14.33 9.50
CA THR A 101 -4.67 -13.38 10.61
C THR A 101 -5.36 -12.05 10.25
N GLN A 102 -6.01 -11.96 9.08
CA GLN A 102 -6.70 -10.78 8.54
C GLN A 102 -5.79 -9.58 8.28
N LEU A 103 -4.48 -9.82 8.14
CA LEU A 103 -3.52 -8.82 7.67
C LEU A 103 -3.65 -8.71 6.15
N LYS A 104 -3.70 -7.48 5.63
CA LYS A 104 -3.95 -7.21 4.21
C LYS A 104 -2.75 -6.49 3.64
N LEU A 105 -2.05 -7.17 2.74
CA LEU A 105 -0.94 -6.60 2.01
C LEU A 105 -1.43 -6.16 0.63
N VAL A 106 -1.09 -4.92 0.28
CA VAL A 106 -1.54 -4.26 -0.94
C VAL A 106 -0.34 -3.69 -1.66
N LEU A 107 -0.17 -4.05 -2.94
CA LEU A 107 0.92 -3.55 -3.78
C LEU A 107 0.36 -2.95 -5.07
N LEU A 108 0.74 -1.72 -5.37
CA LEU A 108 0.43 -1.04 -6.62
C LEU A 108 1.64 -1.11 -7.55
N THR A 109 1.41 -1.59 -8.76
CA THR A 109 2.44 -1.80 -9.79
C THR A 109 1.94 -1.34 -11.16
N ASP A 110 2.85 -1.31 -12.13
CA ASP A 110 2.53 -1.12 -13.54
C ASP A 110 1.58 -2.21 -14.06
N THR A 111 0.70 -1.85 -15.01
CA THR A 111 -0.29 -2.74 -15.63
C THR A 111 0.29 -3.95 -16.34
N ARG A 112 1.56 -3.87 -16.76
CA ARG A 112 2.27 -4.97 -17.43
C ARG A 112 2.71 -6.06 -16.46
N VAL A 113 2.69 -5.79 -15.15
CA VAL A 113 3.17 -6.75 -14.15
C VAL A 113 2.17 -7.90 -13.97
N GLY A 114 2.72 -9.11 -13.95
CA GLY A 114 1.99 -10.37 -13.76
C GLY A 114 1.34 -10.50 -12.38
N ASN A 115 1.05 -11.73 -11.94
CA ASN A 115 0.49 -11.95 -10.61
C ASN A 115 1.60 -11.86 -9.54
N MET A 116 1.46 -10.94 -8.58
CA MET A 116 2.43 -10.71 -7.49
C MET A 116 2.02 -11.34 -6.15
N ARG A 117 1.03 -12.25 -6.12
CA ARG A 117 0.57 -12.88 -4.88
C ARG A 117 1.68 -13.68 -4.18
N THR A 118 2.49 -14.40 -4.93
CA THR A 118 3.64 -15.16 -4.39
C THR A 118 4.65 -14.22 -3.74
N VAL A 119 4.93 -13.08 -4.39
CA VAL A 119 5.81 -12.02 -3.89
C VAL A 119 5.25 -11.42 -2.59
N LEU A 120 3.96 -11.09 -2.56
CA LEU A 120 3.29 -10.59 -1.36
C LEU A 120 3.35 -11.59 -0.20
N HIS A 121 3.13 -12.87 -0.48
CA HIS A 121 3.27 -13.93 0.52
C HIS A 121 4.71 -14.03 1.04
N GLN A 122 5.70 -13.93 0.16
CA GLN A 122 7.11 -13.96 0.56
C GLN A 122 7.48 -12.77 1.44
N ILE A 123 7.03 -11.56 1.10
CA ILE A 123 7.21 -10.36 1.94
C ILE A 123 6.62 -10.60 3.33
N TRP A 124 5.42 -11.19 3.40
CA TRP A 124 4.82 -11.53 4.68
C TRP A 124 5.65 -12.57 5.46
N ALA A 125 6.02 -13.68 4.85
CA ALA A 125 6.68 -14.79 5.54
C ALA A 125 8.13 -14.47 5.97
N THR A 126 8.89 -13.78 5.11
CA THR A 126 10.33 -13.56 5.30
C THR A 126 10.67 -12.21 5.93
N LEU A 127 9.85 -11.19 5.70
CA LEU A 127 10.13 -9.86 6.24
C LEU A 127 9.19 -9.54 7.40
N TYR A 128 7.87 -9.65 7.20
CA TYR A 128 6.91 -9.25 8.22
C TYR A 128 6.97 -10.16 9.45
N VAL A 129 6.90 -11.48 9.27
CA VAL A 129 6.92 -12.41 10.41
C VAL A 129 8.27 -12.36 11.13
N GLU A 130 9.38 -12.20 10.40
CA GLU A 130 10.73 -12.21 10.98
C GLU A 130 11.08 -10.92 11.72
N TYR A 131 10.85 -9.76 11.11
CA TYR A 131 11.27 -8.48 11.68
C TYR A 131 10.18 -7.78 12.50
N VAL A 132 8.91 -8.16 12.34
CA VAL A 132 7.79 -7.50 13.06
C VAL A 132 7.25 -8.41 14.14
N VAL A 133 6.86 -9.64 13.78
CA VAL A 133 6.20 -10.56 14.73
C VAL A 133 7.18 -11.19 15.70
N LYS A 134 8.36 -11.60 15.23
CA LYS A 134 9.40 -12.21 16.10
C LYS A 134 10.27 -11.18 16.82
N SER A 135 10.12 -9.88 16.53
CA SER A 135 10.94 -8.85 17.18
C SER A 135 10.54 -8.71 18.65
N PRO A 136 11.45 -8.99 19.61
CA PRO A 136 11.14 -8.96 21.03
C PRO A 136 10.93 -7.54 21.59
N LEU A 137 11.19 -6.51 20.77
CA LEU A 137 11.09 -5.09 21.14
C LEU A 137 9.88 -4.39 20.50
N ALA A 138 9.15 -5.06 19.61
CA ALA A 138 8.00 -4.48 18.94
C ALA A 138 6.71 -4.71 19.75
N PRO A 139 5.88 -3.68 19.99
CA PRO A 139 4.55 -3.88 20.58
C PRO A 139 3.70 -4.82 19.72
N VAL A 140 3.12 -5.86 20.34
CA VAL A 140 2.29 -6.88 19.66
C VAL A 140 1.00 -6.30 19.06
N GLU A 141 0.52 -5.15 19.56
CA GLU A 141 -0.63 -4.42 19.00
C GLU A 141 -0.23 -3.00 18.60
N HIS A 142 -0.20 -2.72 17.30
CA HIS A 142 0.06 -1.39 16.73
C HIS A 142 -1.21 -0.51 16.79
N LYS A 143 -1.69 -0.19 18.01
CA LYS A 143 -2.82 0.73 18.18
C LYS A 143 -2.43 2.14 17.75
N GLY A 144 -3.22 2.75 16.88
CA GLY A 144 -3.06 4.16 16.49
C GLY A 144 -2.16 4.40 15.29
N GLY A 145 -1.95 3.38 14.44
CA GLY A 145 -1.22 3.55 13.18
C GLY A 145 0.26 3.90 13.36
N VAL A 146 0.83 3.73 14.56
CA VAL A 146 2.29 3.70 14.78
C VAL A 146 2.77 2.39 14.19
N GLY A 147 2.92 2.46 12.88
CA GLY A 147 3.22 1.37 12.01
C GLY A 147 4.53 0.70 12.35
N VAL A 148 4.74 -0.45 11.73
CA VAL A 148 5.97 -1.24 11.72
C VAL A 148 7.20 -0.34 11.52
N GLY A 149 7.71 0.26 12.58
CA GLY A 149 8.80 1.23 12.57
C GLY A 149 10.16 0.54 12.73
N ASN A 150 10.29 -0.65 12.17
CA ASN A 150 11.53 -1.41 12.24
C ASN A 150 12.36 -1.13 10.99
N GLU A 151 13.49 -0.46 11.16
CA GLU A 151 14.43 -0.17 10.07
C GLU A 151 14.91 -1.44 9.35
N LEU A 152 15.02 -2.56 10.07
CA LEU A 152 15.36 -3.86 9.46
C LEU A 152 14.29 -4.33 8.49
N PHE A 153 13.02 -4.11 8.82
CA PHE A 153 11.91 -4.41 7.92
C PHE A 153 11.94 -3.50 6.70
N GLU A 154 12.15 -2.19 6.89
CA GLU A 154 12.21 -1.25 5.76
C GLU A 154 13.38 -1.54 4.82
N GLY A 155 14.58 -1.76 5.35
CA GLY A 155 15.77 -2.09 4.56
C GLY A 155 15.63 -3.42 3.83
N GLY A 156 15.09 -4.44 4.52
CA GLY A 156 14.80 -5.74 3.90
C GLY A 156 13.76 -5.63 2.78
N LEU A 157 12.70 -4.85 2.98
CA LEU A 157 11.67 -4.61 1.97
C LEU A 157 12.24 -3.87 0.77
N GLU A 158 13.04 -2.82 0.98
CA GLU A 158 13.66 -2.05 -0.09
C GLU A 158 14.60 -2.91 -0.92
N SER A 159 15.49 -3.67 -0.28
CA SER A 159 16.38 -4.60 -0.97
C SER A 159 15.60 -5.63 -1.78
N PHE A 160 14.51 -6.17 -1.22
CA PHE A 160 13.66 -7.12 -1.91
C PHE A 160 12.94 -6.51 -3.12
N MET A 161 12.42 -5.29 -3.00
CA MET A 161 11.74 -4.57 -4.08
C MET A 161 12.67 -4.17 -5.21
N VAL A 162 13.91 -3.78 -4.90
CA VAL A 162 14.96 -3.50 -5.91
C VAL A 162 15.32 -4.77 -6.67
N SER A 163 15.52 -5.89 -5.95
CA SER A 163 15.77 -7.19 -6.58
C SER A 163 14.64 -7.60 -7.52
N LEU A 164 13.39 -7.45 -7.07
CA LEU A 164 12.21 -7.75 -7.89
C LEU A 164 12.12 -6.85 -9.12
N SER A 165 12.39 -5.56 -8.97
CA SER A 165 12.38 -4.61 -10.09
C SER A 165 13.46 -4.95 -11.12
N CYS A 166 14.63 -5.39 -10.67
CA CYS A 166 15.71 -5.83 -11.55
C CYS A 166 15.33 -7.12 -12.30
N GLU A 167 14.79 -8.11 -11.60
CA GLU A 167 14.34 -9.38 -12.21
C GLU A 167 13.23 -9.15 -13.26
N LEU A 168 12.28 -8.26 -12.98
CA LEU A 168 11.22 -7.88 -13.92
C LEU A 168 11.73 -7.11 -15.14
N LEU A 169 12.82 -6.35 -15.01
CA LEU A 169 13.47 -5.71 -16.16
C LEU A 169 14.12 -6.75 -17.07
N TRP A 170 14.86 -7.71 -16.50
CA TRP A 170 15.52 -8.79 -17.25
C TRP A 170 14.53 -9.73 -17.96
N PHE A 171 13.42 -10.10 -17.31
CA PHE A 171 12.37 -10.89 -17.96
C PHE A 171 11.56 -10.08 -18.99
N GLY A 172 11.47 -8.76 -18.84
CA GLY A 172 10.74 -7.87 -19.74
C GLY A 172 11.41 -7.63 -21.10
N GLU A 173 12.68 -7.98 -21.26
CA GLU A 173 13.41 -7.90 -22.53
C GLU A 173 13.37 -9.20 -23.35
N SER A 174 12.85 -10.30 -22.78
CA SER A 174 12.84 -11.62 -23.43
C SER A 174 11.47 -12.06 -23.98
N CYS A 175 10.50 -11.15 -24.16
CA CYS A 175 9.18 -11.47 -24.70
C CYS A 175 8.76 -10.55 -25.85
#